data_AF-A0A1G1MBZ1-F1
#
_entry.id   AF-A0A1G1MBZ1-F1
#
_cell.length_a   1.000
_cell.length_b   1.000
_cell.length_c   1.000
_cell.angle_alpha   90.00
_cell.angle_beta   90.00
_cell.angle_gamma   90.00
#
_symmetry.space_group_name_H-M   'P 1'
#
loop_
_entity.id
_entity.type
_entity.pdbx_description
1 polymer ?
#
loop_
_entity_poly.entity_id
_entity_poly.type
_entity_poly.pdbx_seq_one_letter_code
_entity_poly.pdbx_strand_id
1 'polypeptide(L)'
;MKNKILLTICLFFLVSTSLIYALDEKESHNLARQAIKAGNKDAAFFNFLAISREPSRSKYREEALFAVGEYYFGISDYHDAFSCLKKLLWDYPESKTKLIALFYIFKIAQIRQNDALAKQCSDKIINLKQVILIFSDVKEYKYTSLFGTKYKIAYYIDKIEFYINGKLSTQISY
;
A
#
# COMPACT_ATOMS: atom_id res chain seq x y z
N MET A 1 15.21 36.13 25.52
CA MET A 1 14.33 35.16 26.24
C MET A 1 12.97 34.98 25.58
N LYS A 2 12.27 36.03 25.12
CA LYS A 2 10.96 35.94 24.43
C LYS A 2 10.93 34.97 23.22
N ASN A 3 11.95 34.97 22.37
CA ASN A 3 11.97 34.09 21.18
C ASN A 3 12.12 32.60 21.54
N LYS A 4 12.77 32.27 22.66
CA LYS A 4 12.90 30.88 23.13
C LYS A 4 11.57 30.33 23.66
N ILE A 5 10.79 31.17 24.36
CA ILE A 5 9.45 30.83 24.88
C ILE A 5 8.46 30.62 23.73
N LEU A 6 8.48 31.50 22.72
CA LEU A 6 7.65 31.36 21.52
C LEU A 6 7.98 30.05 20.77
N LEU A 7 9.26 29.70 20.66
CA LEU A 7 9.70 28.45 20.03
C LEU A 7 9.24 27.20 20.80
N THR A 8 9.24 27.26 22.14
CA THR A 8 8.80 26.13 22.98
C THR A 8 7.29 25.93 22.93
N ILE A 9 6.51 27.02 22.91
CA ILE A 9 5.05 26.95 22.76
C ILE A 9 4.69 26.38 21.39
N CYS A 10 5.38 26.80 20.33
CA CYS A 10 5.15 26.29 18.97
C CYS A 10 5.49 24.78 18.87
N LEU A 11 6.60 24.34 19.47
CA LEU A 11 6.94 22.91 19.55
C LEU A 11 5.89 22.11 20.33
N PHE A 12 5.36 22.65 21.44
CA PHE A 12 4.35 21.98 22.25
C PHE A 12 3.03 21.81 21.48
N PHE A 13 2.60 22.81 20.70
CA PHE A 13 1.42 22.72 19.82
C PHE A 13 1.62 21.71 18.66
N LEU A 14 2.83 21.62 18.09
CA LEU A 14 3.16 20.61 17.07
C LEU A 14 3.14 19.18 17.63
N VAL A 15 3.59 19.00 18.87
CA VAL A 15 3.61 17.69 19.54
C VAL A 15 2.21 17.27 19.98
N SER A 16 1.37 18.18 20.49
CA SER A 16 0.02 17.83 20.93
C SER A 16 -0.91 17.47 19.76
N THR A 17 -0.82 18.19 18.64
CA THR A 17 -1.62 17.90 17.44
C THR A 17 -1.26 16.56 16.81
N SER A 18 0.03 16.24 16.69
CA SER A 18 0.47 14.92 16.19
C SER A 18 0.05 13.76 17.11
N LEU A 19 -0.06 14.01 18.42
CA LEU A 19 -0.55 13.00 19.38
C LEU A 19 -2.05 12.73 19.22
N ILE A 20 -2.86 13.76 18.94
CA ILE A 20 -4.30 13.61 18.69
C ILE A 20 -4.55 12.80 17.42
N TYR A 21 -3.87 13.12 16.31
CA TYR A 21 -3.97 12.35 15.07
C TYR A 21 -3.56 10.88 15.27
N ALA A 22 -2.47 10.63 16.01
CA ALA A 22 -2.01 9.26 16.26
C ALA A 22 -2.99 8.42 17.11
N LEU A 23 -3.74 9.04 18.02
CA LEU A 23 -4.78 8.37 18.81
C LEU A 23 -6.00 8.03 17.93
N ASP A 24 -6.45 8.98 17.11
CA ASP A 24 -7.59 8.81 16.20
C ASP A 24 -7.32 7.75 15.12
N GLU A 25 -6.12 7.76 14.53
CA GLU A 25 -5.69 6.75 13.55
C GLU A 25 -5.71 5.34 14.13
N LYS A 26 -5.26 5.18 15.39
CA LYS A 26 -5.22 3.89 16.07
C LYS A 26 -6.64 3.38 16.36
N GLU A 27 -7.54 4.25 16.79
CA GLU A 27 -8.94 3.89 17.04
C GLU A 27 -9.64 3.46 15.74
N SER A 28 -9.56 4.29 14.70
CA SER A 28 -10.07 3.98 13.37
C SER A 28 -9.50 2.66 12.83
N HIS A 29 -8.21 2.40 13.06
CA HIS A 29 -7.57 1.16 12.63
C HIS A 29 -8.13 -0.08 13.35
N ASN A 30 -8.40 0.05 14.66
CA ASN A 30 -9.03 -1.01 15.43
C ASN A 30 -10.45 -1.29 14.96
N LEU A 31 -11.25 -0.26 14.70
CA LEU A 31 -12.59 -0.38 14.14
C LEU A 31 -12.56 -1.08 12.78
N ALA A 32 -11.61 -0.70 11.91
CA ALA A 32 -11.44 -1.36 10.62
C ALA A 32 -11.14 -2.86 10.77
N ARG A 33 -10.26 -3.24 11.71
CA ARG A 33 -9.95 -4.65 11.99
C ARG A 33 -11.13 -5.42 12.57
N GLN A 34 -11.94 -4.79 13.41
CA GLN A 34 -13.17 -5.40 13.93
C GLN A 34 -14.17 -5.64 12.80
N ALA A 35 -14.35 -4.67 11.91
CA ALA A 35 -15.21 -4.80 10.74
C ALA A 35 -14.75 -5.93 9.80
N ILE A 36 -13.44 -6.07 9.55
CA ILE A 36 -12.87 -7.21 8.82
C ILE A 36 -13.23 -8.54 9.48
N LYS A 37 -13.06 -8.65 10.81
CA LYS A 37 -13.41 -9.87 11.56
C LYS A 37 -14.90 -10.20 11.48
N ALA A 38 -15.74 -9.17 11.42
CA ALA A 38 -17.19 -9.30 11.22
C ALA A 38 -17.57 -9.58 9.75
N GLY A 39 -16.60 -9.67 8.84
CA GLY A 39 -16.84 -9.87 7.40
C GLY A 39 -17.34 -8.63 6.65
N ASN A 40 -17.43 -7.48 7.32
CA ASN A 40 -17.91 -6.24 6.73
C ASN A 40 -16.73 -5.44 6.14
N LYS A 41 -16.42 -5.71 4.88
CA LYS A 41 -15.32 -5.04 4.15
C LYS A 41 -15.59 -3.55 3.91
N ASP A 42 -16.85 -3.17 3.70
CA ASP A 42 -17.22 -1.78 3.40
C ASP A 42 -17.03 -0.89 4.62
N ALA A 43 -17.48 -1.34 5.80
CA ALA A 43 -17.24 -0.64 7.06
C ALA A 43 -15.74 -0.52 7.36
N ALA A 44 -14.97 -1.58 7.09
CA ALA A 44 -13.51 -1.54 7.24
C ALA A 44 -12.88 -0.53 6.27
N PHE A 45 -13.34 -0.50 5.02
CA PHE A 45 -12.91 0.47 4.02
C PHE A 45 -13.14 1.91 4.48
N PHE A 46 -14.32 2.26 5.02
CA PHE A 46 -14.58 3.63 5.49
C PHE A 46 -13.62 4.07 6.60
N ASN A 47 -13.30 3.18 7.53
CA ASN A 47 -12.34 3.47 8.59
C ASN A 47 -10.91 3.64 8.04
N PHE A 48 -10.47 2.79 7.10
CA PHE A 48 -9.18 3.01 6.44
C PHE A 48 -9.17 4.24 5.54
N LEU A 49 -10.29 4.60 4.92
CA LEU A 49 -10.40 5.78 4.08
C LEU A 49 -10.16 7.05 4.90
N ALA A 50 -10.70 7.13 6.12
CA ALA A 50 -10.41 8.23 7.04
C ALA A 50 -8.89 8.34 7.32
N ILE A 51 -8.26 7.25 7.77
CA ILE A 51 -6.82 7.20 8.06
C ILE A 51 -5.97 7.58 6.82
N SER A 52 -6.38 7.14 5.62
CA SER A 52 -5.64 7.40 4.38
C SER A 52 -5.60 8.88 3.98
N ARG A 53 -6.57 9.66 4.46
CA ARG A 53 -6.71 11.10 4.18
C ARG A 53 -5.88 11.95 5.12
N GLU A 54 -5.43 11.40 6.24
CA GLU A 54 -4.59 12.11 7.19
C GLU A 54 -3.31 12.65 6.52
N PRO A 55 -2.82 13.83 6.92
CA PRO A 55 -1.63 14.42 6.33
C PRO A 55 -0.34 13.80 6.85
N SER A 56 -0.33 13.30 8.09
CA SER A 56 0.85 12.74 8.75
C SER A 56 1.24 11.37 8.18
N ARG A 57 2.54 11.14 7.99
CA ARG A 57 3.04 9.80 7.71
C ARG A 57 3.00 8.94 8.96
N SER A 58 2.40 7.76 8.87
CA SER A 58 2.32 6.80 9.96
C SER A 58 2.21 5.38 9.42
N LYS A 59 2.51 4.39 10.25
CA LYS A 59 2.32 2.98 9.89
C LYS A 59 0.84 2.66 9.59
N TYR A 60 -0.10 3.33 10.25
CA TYR A 60 -1.53 3.11 10.05
C TYR A 60 -1.96 3.65 8.69
N ARG A 61 -1.43 4.81 8.31
CA ARG A 61 -1.68 5.41 7.01
C ARG A 61 -1.03 4.64 5.86
N GLU A 62 0.15 4.08 6.06
CA GLU A 62 0.75 3.13 5.09
C GLU A 62 -0.20 1.95 4.83
N GLU A 63 -0.63 1.27 5.91
CA GLU A 63 -1.56 0.14 5.84
C GLU A 63 -2.90 0.54 5.20
N ALA A 64 -3.44 1.70 5.58
CA ALA A 64 -4.70 2.22 5.09
C ALA A 64 -4.66 2.57 3.60
N LEU A 65 -3.61 3.23 3.11
CA LEU A 65 -3.48 3.54 1.67
C LEU A 65 -3.45 2.26 0.83
N PHE A 66 -2.75 1.23 1.29
CA PHE A 66 -2.75 -0.05 0.60
C PHE A 66 -4.14 -0.71 0.62
N ALA A 67 -4.78 -0.80 1.80
CA ALA A 67 -6.11 -1.39 1.94
C ALA A 67 -7.17 -0.68 1.09
N VAL A 68 -7.20 0.65 1.13
CA VAL A 68 -8.12 1.48 0.34
C VAL A 68 -7.87 1.28 -1.15
N GLY A 69 -6.60 1.26 -1.59
CA GLY A 69 -6.25 0.98 -2.99
C GLY A 69 -6.66 -0.42 -3.45
N GLU A 70 -6.45 -1.44 -2.62
CA GLU A 70 -6.90 -2.82 -2.86
C GLU A 70 -8.43 -2.90 -2.98
N TYR A 71 -9.15 -2.22 -2.08
CA TYR A 71 -10.61 -2.20 -2.08
C TYR A 71 -11.15 -1.55 -3.37
N TYR A 72 -10.67 -0.36 -3.72
CA TYR A 72 -11.07 0.35 -4.94
C TYR A 72 -10.79 -0.48 -6.19
N PHE A 73 -9.64 -1.17 -6.26
CA PHE A 73 -9.34 -2.08 -7.35
C PHE A 73 -10.37 -3.22 -7.44
N GLY A 74 -10.74 -3.80 -6.29
CA GLY A 74 -11.72 -4.88 -6.19
C GLY A 74 -13.11 -4.50 -6.72
N ILE A 75 -13.51 -3.24 -6.55
CA ILE A 75 -14.78 -2.70 -7.08
C ILE A 75 -14.63 -2.06 -8.47
N SER A 76 -13.50 -2.27 -9.15
CA SER A 76 -13.17 -1.70 -10.47
C SER A 76 -13.06 -0.17 -10.53
N ASP A 77 -12.96 0.51 -9.39
CA ASP A 77 -12.61 1.94 -9.36
C ASP A 77 -11.09 2.09 -9.51
N TYR A 78 -10.63 1.95 -10.75
CA TYR A 78 -9.21 2.02 -11.06
C TYR A 78 -8.64 3.43 -10.90
N HIS A 79 -9.47 4.48 -10.87
CA HIS A 79 -9.02 5.86 -10.68
C HIS A 79 -8.54 6.05 -9.25
N ASP A 80 -9.42 5.80 -8.29
CA ASP A 80 -9.09 5.96 -6.87
C ASP A 80 -8.08 4.92 -6.41
N ALA A 81 -8.16 3.68 -6.92
CA ALA A 81 -7.14 2.66 -6.67
C ALA A 81 -5.75 3.15 -7.07
N PHE A 82 -5.60 3.69 -8.29
CA PHE A 82 -4.33 4.21 -8.77
C PHE A 82 -3.84 5.39 -7.91
N SER A 83 -4.74 6.29 -7.53
CA SER A 83 -4.42 7.45 -6.68
C SER A 83 -3.85 7.03 -5.32
N CYS A 84 -4.53 6.13 -4.61
CA CYS A 84 -4.10 5.62 -3.31
C CYS A 84 -2.77 4.87 -3.39
N LEU A 85 -2.62 3.98 -4.39
CA LEU A 85 -1.39 3.20 -4.57
C LEU A 85 -0.20 4.06 -4.99
N LYS A 86 -0.41 5.06 -5.83
CA LYS A 86 0.64 6.03 -6.19
C LYS A 86 1.07 6.83 -4.97
N LYS A 87 0.12 7.26 -4.14
CA LYS A 87 0.40 7.98 -2.89
C LYS A 87 1.17 7.12 -1.89
N LEU A 88 0.83 5.84 -1.77
CA LEU A 88 1.59 4.86 -0.98
C LEU A 88 3.05 4.77 -1.45
N LEU A 89 3.28 4.62 -2.75
CA LEU A 89 4.64 4.52 -3.30
C LEU A 89 5.47 5.80 -3.12
N TRP A 90 4.80 6.96 -3.09
CA TRP A 90 5.45 8.26 -2.88
C TRP A 90 5.77 8.53 -1.41
N ASP A 91 4.79 8.28 -0.52
CA ASP A 91 4.93 8.58 0.90
C ASP A 91 5.70 7.51 1.67
N TYR A 92 5.66 6.27 1.20
CA TYR A 92 6.26 5.09 1.84
C TYR A 92 7.09 4.29 0.82
N PRO A 93 8.21 4.84 0.32
CA PRO A 93 9.05 4.18 -0.70
C PRO A 93 9.62 2.83 -0.24
N GLU A 94 9.73 2.61 1.07
CA GLU A 94 10.21 1.37 1.70
C GLU A 94 9.07 0.47 2.21
N SER A 95 7.83 0.74 1.80
CA SER A 95 6.67 -0.05 2.23
C SER A 95 6.86 -1.54 1.91
N LYS A 96 6.49 -2.40 2.86
CA LYS A 96 6.46 -3.85 2.64
C LYS A 96 5.51 -4.25 1.51
N THR A 97 4.53 -3.38 1.19
CA THR A 97 3.53 -3.60 0.14
C THR A 97 3.90 -2.94 -1.20
N LYS A 98 5.07 -2.28 -1.29
CA LYS A 98 5.55 -1.58 -2.51
C LYS A 98 5.46 -2.45 -3.77
N LEU A 99 5.92 -3.69 -3.68
CA LEU A 99 5.92 -4.62 -4.82
C LEU A 99 4.48 -4.94 -5.29
N ILE A 100 3.56 -5.12 -4.34
CA ILE A 100 2.16 -5.44 -4.63
C ILE A 100 1.41 -4.21 -5.15
N ALA A 101 1.74 -3.02 -4.63
CA ALA A 101 1.21 -1.76 -5.13
C ALA A 101 1.65 -1.49 -6.58
N LEU A 102 2.92 -1.74 -6.91
CA LEU A 102 3.40 -1.69 -8.29
C LEU A 102 2.69 -2.71 -9.19
N PHE A 103 2.44 -3.92 -8.69
CA PHE A 103 1.66 -4.93 -9.39
C PHE A 103 0.22 -4.47 -9.68
N TYR A 104 -0.46 -3.83 -8.72
CA TYR A 104 -1.79 -3.28 -8.96
C TYR A 104 -1.78 -2.15 -9.98
N ILE A 105 -0.82 -1.23 -9.88
CA ILE A 105 -0.68 -0.16 -10.86
C ILE A 105 -0.38 -0.73 -12.25
N PHE A 106 0.43 -1.78 -12.35
CA PHE A 106 0.66 -2.50 -13.59
C PHE A 106 -0.63 -3.08 -14.17
N LYS A 107 -1.46 -3.77 -13.36
CA LYS A 107 -2.77 -4.29 -13.79
C LYS A 107 -3.70 -3.17 -14.26
N ILE A 108 -3.74 -2.05 -13.53
CA ILE A 108 -4.53 -0.86 -13.91
C ILE A 108 -4.03 -0.31 -15.26
N ALA A 109 -2.72 -0.23 -15.47
CA ALA A 109 -2.14 0.23 -16.73
C ALA A 109 -2.52 -0.69 -17.91
N GLN A 110 -2.49 -2.02 -17.70
CA GLN A 110 -2.94 -2.99 -18.70
C GLN A 110 -4.42 -2.82 -19.04
N ILE A 111 -5.29 -2.66 -18.04
CA ILE A 111 -6.73 -2.44 -18.23
C ILE A 111 -6.99 -1.15 -19.03
N ARG A 112 -6.19 -0.12 -18.78
CA ARG A 112 -6.27 1.17 -19.48
C ARG A 112 -5.55 1.21 -20.83
N GLN A 113 -4.91 0.10 -21.24
CA GLN A 113 -4.07 0.05 -22.45
C GLN A 113 -2.97 1.13 -22.47
N ASN A 114 -2.45 1.48 -21.28
CA ASN A 114 -1.35 2.43 -21.14
C ASN A 114 -0.02 1.67 -21.10
N ASP A 115 0.49 1.34 -22.28
CA ASP A 115 1.69 0.51 -22.45
C ASP A 115 2.94 1.16 -21.85
N ALA A 116 3.05 2.49 -21.94
CA ALA A 116 4.17 3.23 -21.35
C ALA A 116 4.22 3.05 -19.82
N LEU A 117 3.08 3.20 -19.15
CA LEU A 117 2.98 2.99 -17.70
C LEU A 117 3.15 1.52 -17.33
N ALA A 118 2.59 0.60 -18.11
CA ALA A 118 2.74 -0.83 -17.87
C ALA A 118 4.22 -1.24 -17.96
N LYS A 119 4.94 -0.78 -18.98
CA LYS A 119 6.39 -1.01 -19.14
C LYS A 119 7.18 -0.41 -17.99
N GLN A 120 6.89 0.83 -17.60
CA GLN A 120 7.55 1.47 -16.46
C GLN A 120 7.37 0.67 -15.16
N CYS A 121 6.16 0.18 -14.88
CA CYS A 121 5.90 -0.64 -13.69
C CYS A 121 6.57 -2.00 -13.77
N SER A 122 6.56 -2.64 -14.93
CA SER A 122 7.26 -3.90 -15.19
C SER A 122 8.76 -3.78 -14.87
N ASP A 123 9.41 -2.74 -15.39
CA ASP A 123 10.85 -2.53 -15.16
C ASP A 123 11.16 -2.30 -13.69
N LYS A 124 10.31 -1.54 -12.97
CA LYS A 124 10.43 -1.37 -11.51
C LYS A 124 10.28 -2.68 -10.74
N ILE A 125 9.33 -3.53 -11.14
CA ILE A 125 9.11 -4.85 -10.52
C ILE A 125 10.33 -5.76 -10.73
N ILE A 126 10.88 -5.79 -11.95
CA ILE A 126 12.06 -6.59 -12.30
C ILE A 126 13.29 -6.10 -11.51
N ASN A 127 13.49 -4.79 -11.38
CA ASN A 127 14.60 -4.25 -10.60
C ASN A 127 14.50 -4.60 -9.12
N LEU A 128 13.28 -4.59 -8.54
CA LEU A 128 13.07 -5.04 -7.16
C LEU A 128 13.40 -6.53 -6.97
N LYS A 129 13.13 -7.38 -7.97
CA LYS A 129 13.56 -8.79 -7.97
C LYS A 129 15.08 -8.91 -7.88
N GLN A 130 15.82 -8.17 -8.72
CA GLN A 130 17.28 -8.30 -8.78
C GLN A 130 17.92 -8.05 -7.41
N VAL A 131 17.42 -7.07 -6.67
CA VAL A 131 17.83 -6.83 -5.28
C VAL A 131 17.48 -8.04 -4.41
N ILE A 132 16.25 -8.56 -4.46
CA ILE A 132 15.81 -9.68 -3.61
C ILE A 132 16.63 -10.96 -3.85
N LEU A 133 16.90 -11.33 -5.11
CA LEU A 133 17.62 -12.57 -5.44
C LEU A 133 19.12 -12.52 -5.12
N ILE A 134 19.73 -11.34 -5.11
CA ILE A 134 21.15 -11.20 -4.70
C ILE A 134 21.32 -11.54 -3.21
N PHE A 135 20.29 -11.33 -2.39
CA PHE A 135 20.36 -11.46 -0.94
C PHE A 135 19.57 -12.65 -0.37
N SER A 136 18.99 -13.53 -1.21
CA SER A 136 18.10 -14.59 -0.73
C SER A 136 17.91 -15.73 -1.74
N ASP A 137 18.00 -16.99 -1.27
CA ASP A 137 17.63 -18.21 -2.03
C ASP A 137 16.10 -18.35 -2.25
N VAL A 138 15.30 -17.37 -1.81
CA VAL A 138 13.84 -17.44 -1.82
C VAL A 138 13.30 -17.15 -3.22
N LYS A 139 12.80 -18.21 -3.86
CA LYS A 139 12.12 -18.17 -5.16
C LYS A 139 10.69 -17.62 -5.11
N GLU A 140 10.14 -17.36 -3.90
CA GLU A 140 8.75 -16.92 -3.73
C GLU A 140 8.58 -15.83 -2.65
N TYR A 141 7.96 -14.70 -2.99
CA TYR A 141 7.49 -13.72 -2.01
C TYR A 141 6.01 -13.97 -1.68
N LYS A 142 5.65 -13.94 -0.40
CA LYS A 142 4.28 -14.17 0.09
C LYS A 142 3.82 -13.02 0.97
N TYR A 143 2.57 -12.59 0.79
CA TYR A 143 1.94 -11.54 1.59
C TYR A 143 0.44 -11.81 1.73
N THR A 144 -0.14 -11.46 2.89
CA THR A 144 -1.59 -11.49 3.10
C THR A 144 -2.05 -10.10 3.49
N SER A 145 -2.99 -9.53 2.74
CA SER A 145 -3.53 -8.20 3.04
C SER A 145 -4.47 -8.21 4.24
N LEU A 146 -4.85 -7.03 4.70
CA LEU A 146 -5.82 -6.85 5.78
C LEU A 146 -7.19 -7.45 5.43
N PHE A 147 -7.58 -7.45 4.16
CA PHE A 147 -8.81 -8.08 3.69
C PHE A 147 -8.69 -9.61 3.46
N GLY A 148 -7.56 -10.20 3.83
CA GLY A 148 -7.31 -11.64 3.73
C GLY A 148 -6.90 -12.11 2.33
N THR A 149 -6.65 -11.20 1.39
CA THR A 149 -6.17 -11.54 0.05
C THR A 149 -4.76 -12.09 0.15
N LYS A 150 -4.54 -13.30 -0.37
CA LYS A 150 -3.23 -13.98 -0.35
C LYS A 150 -2.50 -13.72 -1.66
N TYR A 151 -1.33 -13.11 -1.57
CA TYR A 151 -0.44 -12.85 -2.69
C TYR A 151 0.74 -13.81 -2.63
N LYS A 152 1.08 -14.39 -3.79
CA LYS A 152 2.32 -15.11 -4.00
C LYS A 152 2.97 -14.61 -5.28
N ILE A 153 4.25 -14.28 -5.22
CA ILE A 153 5.04 -13.83 -6.36
C ILE A 153 6.16 -14.84 -6.52
N ALA A 154 6.17 -15.57 -7.63
CA ALA A 154 7.18 -16.58 -7.93
C ALA A 154 8.19 -16.02 -8.94
N TYR A 155 9.47 -16.15 -8.62
CA TYR A 155 10.59 -15.66 -9.43
C TYR A 155 11.21 -16.82 -10.20
N TYR A 156 11.22 -16.71 -11.53
CA TYR A 156 11.88 -17.63 -12.43
C TYR A 156 13.09 -16.94 -13.09
N ILE A 157 13.80 -17.68 -13.94
CA ILE A 157 14.94 -17.16 -14.68
C ILE A 157 14.50 -16.10 -15.70
N ASP A 158 13.39 -16.37 -16.40
CA ASP A 158 12.87 -15.65 -17.57
C ASP A 158 11.57 -14.87 -17.30
N LYS A 159 10.95 -15.09 -16.13
CA LYS A 159 9.67 -14.45 -15.79
C LYS A 159 9.44 -14.26 -14.29
N ILE A 160 8.44 -13.46 -13.97
CA ILE A 160 7.83 -13.32 -12.64
C ILE A 160 6.35 -13.63 -12.77
N GLU A 161 5.84 -14.49 -11.90
CA GLU A 161 4.41 -14.85 -11.87
C GLU A 161 3.75 -14.32 -10.60
N PHE A 162 2.59 -13.68 -10.76
CA PHE A 162 1.78 -13.15 -9.67
C PHE A 162 0.55 -14.01 -9.47
N TYR A 163 0.33 -14.44 -8.24
CA TYR A 163 -0.81 -15.24 -7.82
C TYR A 163 -1.63 -14.48 -6.79
N ILE A 164 -2.95 -14.47 -6.97
CA ILE A 164 -3.93 -13.95 -6.01
C ILE A 164 -4.84 -15.09 -5.59
N ASN A 165 -4.93 -15.34 -4.28
CA ASN A 165 -5.71 -16.43 -3.70
C ASN A 165 -5.42 -17.80 -4.36
N GLY A 166 -4.15 -18.05 -4.68
CA GLY A 166 -3.67 -19.27 -5.31
C GLY A 166 -3.86 -19.36 -6.83
N LYS A 167 -4.56 -18.42 -7.46
CA LYS A 167 -4.78 -18.38 -8.91
C LYS A 167 -3.77 -17.45 -9.58
N LEU A 168 -3.20 -17.88 -10.71
CA LEU A 168 -2.33 -17.04 -11.54
C LEU A 168 -3.12 -15.83 -12.03
N SER A 169 -2.63 -14.63 -11.72
CA SER A 169 -3.28 -13.35 -12.04
C SER A 169 -2.60 -12.63 -13.21
N THR A 170 -1.27 -12.71 -13.30
CA THR A 170 -0.49 -12.23 -14.46
C THR A 170 0.94 -12.77 -14.40
N GLN A 171 1.67 -12.62 -15.50
CA GLN A 171 3.11 -12.86 -15.56
C GLN A 171 3.82 -11.71 -16.28
N ILE A 172 5.09 -11.50 -15.95
CA ILE A 172 5.98 -10.51 -16.57
C ILE A 172 7.22 -11.26 -17.05
N SER A 173 7.48 -11.21 -18.36
CA SER A 173 8.67 -11.81 -19.00
C SER A 173 9.77 -10.77 -19.21
N TYR A 174 11.03 -11.19 -19.20
CA TYR A 174 12.22 -10.36 -19.46
C TYR A 174 13.39 -11.19 -20.00
#